data_AF-A0A7R9R2V1-F1
#
_entry.id   AF-A0A7R9R2V1-F1
#
_cell.length_a   1.000
_cell.length_b   1.000
_cell.length_c   1.000
_cell.angle_alpha   90.00
_cell.angle_beta   90.00
_cell.angle_gamma   90.00
#
_symmetry.space_group_name_H-M   'P 1'
#
loop_
_entity.id
_entity.type
_entity.pdbx_description
1 polymer ?
#
loop_
_entity_poly.entity_id
_entity_poly.type
_entity_poly.pdbx_seq_one_letter_code
_entity_poly.pdbx_strand_id
1 'polypeptide(L)'
;MGVNQFADMTNEEYRQFLNLKVPLNIVNVTFAEEKVDPSLADAVDWRTKGVVTHVKNQGQCGSCFAFSAVESIEGQYAIATGKLVELAPQQ
;
A
#
# COMPACT_ATOMS: atom_id res chain seq x y z
N MET A 1 -3.00 22.61 4.14
CA MET A 1 -2.30 22.49 2.84
C MET A 1 -0.94 23.13 2.98
N GLY A 2 0.05 22.70 2.20
CA GLY A 2 1.41 23.23 2.23
C GLY A 2 2.16 22.92 0.95
N VAL A 3 3.24 23.65 0.70
CA VAL A 3 4.10 23.46 -0.48
C VAL A 3 4.82 22.10 -0.38
N ASN A 4 4.79 21.33 -1.46
CA ASN A 4 5.47 20.05 -1.60
C ASN A 4 5.94 19.88 -3.06
N GLN A 5 6.49 18.70 -3.40
CA GLN A 5 7.02 18.40 -4.74
C GLN A 5 6.00 18.45 -5.88
N PHE A 6 4.70 18.57 -5.57
CA PHE A 6 3.61 18.65 -6.54
C PHE A 6 2.95 20.05 -6.57
N ALA A 7 3.46 21.02 -5.80
CA ALA A 7 2.80 22.32 -5.61
C ALA A 7 2.72 23.19 -6.87
N ASP A 8 3.55 22.91 -7.89
CA ASP A 8 3.55 23.60 -9.18
C ASP A 8 2.92 22.76 -10.30
N MET A 9 2.23 21.67 -9.94
CA MET A 9 1.56 20.80 -10.91
C MET A 9 0.07 21.13 -11.00
N THR A 10 -0.45 21.13 -12.21
CA THR A 10 -1.89 21.06 -12.45
C THR A 10 -2.43 19.71 -11.98
N ASN A 11 -3.74 19.64 -11.74
CA ASN A 11 -4.38 18.38 -11.37
C ASN A 11 -4.30 17.34 -12.50
N GLU A 12 -4.33 17.79 -13.75
CA GLU A 12 -4.20 16.95 -14.94
C GLU A 12 -2.83 16.27 -15.01
N GLU A 13 -1.76 17.01 -14.69
CA GLU A 13 -0.39 16.48 -14.60
C GLU A 13 -0.26 15.52 -13.41
N TYR A 14 -0.80 15.88 -12.24
CA TYR A 14 -0.74 15.04 -11.05
C TYR A 14 -1.45 13.70 -11.24
N ARG A 15 -2.56 13.65 -12.00
CA ARG A 15 -3.26 12.39 -12.30
C ARG A 15 -2.43 11.39 -13.07
N GLN A 16 -1.41 11.82 -13.82
CA GLN A 16 -0.51 10.90 -14.54
C GLN A 16 0.30 10.01 -13.59
N PHE A 17 0.38 10.36 -12.30
CA PHE A 17 1.05 9.57 -11.28
C PHE A 17 0.13 8.50 -10.64
N LEU A 18 -1.18 8.52 -10.93
CA LEU A 18 -2.20 7.72 -10.24
C LEU A 18 -2.83 6.69 -11.19
N ASN A 19 -2.03 5.73 -11.66
CA ASN A 19 -2.42 4.83 -12.77
C ASN A 19 -2.94 3.45 -12.35
N LEU A 20 -3.52 3.30 -11.16
CA LEU A 20 -4.20 2.05 -10.79
C LEU A 20 -5.38 1.81 -11.75
N LYS A 21 -5.32 0.72 -12.52
CA LYS A 21 -6.40 0.27 -13.39
C LYS A 21 -7.00 -1.01 -12.82
N VAL A 22 -8.17 -0.88 -12.21
CA VAL A 22 -8.93 -2.04 -11.71
C VAL A 22 -9.80 -2.57 -12.87
N PRO A 23 -9.64 -3.83 -13.31
CA PRO A 23 -10.55 -4.39 -14.29
C PRO A 23 -11.96 -4.48 -13.70
N LEU A 24 -12.99 -4.07 -14.44
CA LEU A 24 -14.39 -4.07 -13.95
C LEU A 24 -14.96 -5.48 -13.77
N ASN A 25 -14.32 -6.51 -14.35
CA ASN A 25 -14.73 -7.90 -14.29
C ASN A 25 -13.96 -8.69 -13.21
N ILE A 26 -13.96 -8.21 -11.97
CA ILE A 26 -13.50 -9.01 -10.82
C ILE A 26 -14.63 -9.99 -10.48
N VAL A 27 -14.64 -11.15 -11.12
CA VAL A 27 -15.77 -12.09 -11.02
C VAL A 27 -15.58 -13.15 -9.92
N ASN A 28 -14.35 -13.36 -9.44
CA ASN A 28 -14.01 -14.45 -8.51
C ASN A 28 -13.20 -13.97 -7.29
N VAL A 29 -13.73 -13.01 -6.53
CA VAL A 29 -13.18 -12.69 -5.21
C VAL A 29 -14.12 -13.23 -4.14
N THR A 30 -13.70 -14.32 -3.50
CA THR A 30 -14.30 -14.78 -2.25
C THR A 30 -13.70 -13.98 -1.11
N PHE A 31 -14.48 -13.08 -0.54
CA PHE A 31 -14.13 -12.48 0.75
C PHE A 31 -14.47 -13.50 1.84
N ALA A 32 -13.57 -13.67 2.80
CA ALA A 32 -13.92 -14.38 4.02
C ALA A 32 -14.91 -13.50 4.80
N GLU A 33 -16.11 -14.00 5.07
CA GLU A 33 -16.99 -13.38 6.05
C GLU A 33 -16.45 -13.69 7.45
N GLU A 34 -15.61 -12.81 7.96
CA GLU A 34 -15.15 -12.87 9.34
C GLU A 34 -16.03 -11.97 10.22
N LYS A 35 -16.53 -12.53 11.33
CA LYS A 35 -17.19 -11.74 12.36
C LYS A 35 -16.13 -10.87 13.03
N VAL A 36 -16.43 -9.58 13.17
CA VAL A 36 -15.58 -8.66 13.92
C VAL A 36 -15.47 -9.16 15.36
N ASP A 37 -14.26 -9.47 15.79
CA ASP A 37 -13.98 -9.92 17.15
C ASP A 37 -14.14 -8.73 18.12
N PRO A 38 -15.02 -8.84 19.14
CA PRO A 38 -15.22 -7.76 20.12
C PRO A 38 -13.98 -7.47 20.99
N SER A 39 -12.94 -8.32 20.94
CA SER A 39 -11.67 -8.12 21.65
C SER A 39 -10.64 -7.30 20.88
N LEU A 40 -10.96 -6.84 19.66
CA LEU A 40 -10.08 -5.99 18.88
C LEU A 40 -9.76 -4.66 19.59
N ALA A 41 -8.55 -4.17 19.37
CA ALA A 41 -8.11 -2.89 19.92
C ALA A 41 -8.83 -1.71 19.24
N ASP A 42 -9.08 -0.65 20.00
CA ASP A 42 -9.67 0.60 19.50
C ASP A 42 -8.80 1.30 18.44
N ALA A 43 -7.48 1.05 18.46
CA ALA A 43 -6.52 1.59 17.50
C ALA A 43 -5.37 0.62 17.25
N VAL A 44 -4.94 0.53 16.00
CA VAL A 44 -3.79 -0.30 15.57
C VAL A 44 -2.84 0.54 14.74
N ASP A 45 -1.55 0.52 15.10
CA ASP A 45 -0.47 1.10 14.31
C ASP A 45 0.62 0.04 14.08
N TRP A 46 0.63 -0.56 12.88
CA TRP A 46 1.58 -1.58 12.48
C TRP A 46 3.03 -1.07 12.42
N ARG A 47 3.26 0.25 12.28
CA ARG A 47 4.61 0.82 12.29
C ARG A 47 5.29 0.62 13.64
N THR A 48 4.53 0.72 14.72
CA THR A 48 5.03 0.49 16.09
C THR A 48 5.42 -0.97 16.35
N LYS A 49 5.01 -1.89 15.46
CA LYS A 49 5.30 -3.32 15.54
C LYS A 49 6.54 -3.73 14.73
N GLY A 50 7.16 -2.81 14.01
CA GLY A 50 8.36 -3.10 13.20
C GLY A 50 8.08 -3.96 11.97
N VAL A 51 6.84 -3.97 11.47
CA VAL A 51 6.41 -4.78 10.31
C VAL A 51 6.09 -3.92 9.07
N VAL A 52 6.55 -2.67 9.06
CA VAL A 52 6.32 -1.72 7.96
C VAL A 52 7.67 -1.18 7.52
N THR A 53 7.94 -1.20 6.21
CA THR A 53 9.20 -0.66 5.68
C THR A 53 9.17 0.88 5.65
N HIS A 54 10.27 1.49 5.20
CA HIS A 54 10.35 2.94 5.07
C HIS A 54 9.48 3.44 3.91
N VAL A 55 9.09 4.71 3.92
CA VAL A 55 8.30 5.28 2.81
C VAL A 55 9.15 5.33 1.54
N LYS A 56 8.69 4.67 0.48
CA LYS A 56 9.35 4.60 -0.83
C LYS A 56 8.79 5.65 -1.81
N ASN A 57 9.42 5.79 -2.98
CA ASN A 57 9.01 6.74 -4.03
C ASN A 57 8.76 6.03 -5.37
N GLN A 58 7.51 6.08 -5.85
CA GLN A 58 7.09 5.51 -7.13
C GLN A 58 7.57 6.29 -8.37
N GLY A 59 8.03 7.53 -8.20
CA GLY A 59 8.34 8.43 -9.30
C GLY A 59 7.18 8.65 -10.26
N GLN A 60 7.50 8.85 -11.54
CA GLN A 60 6.54 9.24 -12.60
C GLN A 60 5.91 8.05 -13.34
N CYS A 61 6.04 6.83 -12.82
CA CYS A 61 5.62 5.60 -13.53
C CYS A 61 4.12 5.27 -13.37
N GLY A 62 3.49 5.76 -12.29
CA GLY A 62 2.15 5.33 -11.91
C GLY A 62 2.11 3.89 -11.36
N SER A 63 3.21 3.43 -10.79
CA SER A 63 3.41 2.09 -10.24
C SER A 63 2.85 1.92 -8.81
N CYS A 64 1.99 2.83 -8.33
CA CYS A 64 1.44 2.80 -6.97
C CYS A 64 0.83 1.45 -6.56
N PHE A 65 0.22 0.73 -7.51
CA PHE A 65 -0.34 -0.61 -7.30
C PHE A 65 0.74 -1.64 -6.92
N ALA A 66 1.93 -1.55 -7.52
CA ALA A 66 3.04 -2.46 -7.24
C ALA A 66 3.63 -2.20 -5.85
N PHE A 67 3.78 -0.94 -5.46
CA PHE A 67 4.18 -0.57 -4.10
C PHE A 67 3.15 -1.05 -3.06
N SER A 68 1.85 -0.86 -3.32
CA SER A 68 0.78 -1.34 -2.43
C SER A 68 0.82 -2.87 -2.23
N ALA A 69 1.03 -3.62 -3.32
CA ALA A 69 1.14 -5.08 -3.26
C ALA A 69 2.40 -5.52 -2.49
N VAL A 70 3.55 -4.91 -2.80
CA VAL A 70 4.83 -5.23 -2.16
C VAL A 70 4.78 -4.95 -0.65
N GLU A 71 4.34 -3.77 -0.21
CA GLU A 71 4.27 -3.43 1.23
C GLU A 71 3.33 -4.38 1.99
N SER A 72 2.23 -4.80 1.36
CA SER A 72 1.31 -5.79 1.96
C SER A 72 2.00 -7.15 2.16
N ILE A 73 2.81 -7.58 1.19
CA ILE A 73 3.58 -8.84 1.28
C ILE A 73 4.70 -8.72 2.32
N GLU A 74 5.43 -7.61 2.34
CA GLU A 74 6.49 -7.34 3.31
C GLU A 74 5.95 -7.38 4.74
N GLY A 75 4.80 -6.73 4.99
CA GLY A 75 4.15 -6.74 6.30
C GLY A 75 3.68 -8.12 6.73
N GLN A 76 3.01 -8.87 5.85
CA GLN A 76 2.60 -10.25 6.15
C GLN A 76 3.79 -11.17 6.41
N TYR A 77 4.86 -11.02 5.63
CA TYR A 77 6.09 -11.77 5.83
C TYR A 77 6.76 -11.43 7.17
N ALA A 78 6.82 -10.15 7.53
CA ALA A 78 7.37 -9.70 8.80
C ALA A 78 6.54 -10.21 10.01
N ILE A 79 5.21 -10.22 9.90
CA ILE A 79 4.32 -10.79 10.92
C ILE A 79 4.56 -12.30 11.08
N ALA A 80 4.66 -13.03 9.97
CA ALA A 80 4.78 -14.49 9.99
C ALA A 80 6.18 -14.97 10.43
N THR A 81 7.24 -14.24 10.08
CA THR A 81 8.63 -14.69 10.24
C THR A 81 9.43 -13.90 11.28
N GLY A 82 8.91 -12.75 11.73
CA GLY A 82 9.65 -11.79 12.55
C GLY A 82 10.76 -11.05 11.81
N LYS A 83 10.86 -11.19 10.47
CA LYS A 83 11.90 -10.55 9.65
C LYS A 83 11.28 -9.56 8.70
N LEU A 84 11.64 -8.28 8.85
CA LEU A 84 11.29 -7.26 7.87
C LEU A 84 12.30 -7.30 6.71
N VAL A 85 11.80 -7.47 5.50
CA VAL A 85 12.59 -7.47 4.27
C VAL A 85 12.03 -6.43 3.31
N GLU A 86 12.89 -5.90 2.46
CA GLU A 86 12.51 -4.94 1.42
C GLU A 86 12.54 -5.66 0.06
N LEU A 87 11.39 -5.68 -0.61
CA LEU A 87 11.17 -6.33 -1.90
C LEU A 87 11.12 -5.28 -3.02
N ALA A 88 11.43 -5.73 -4.25
CA ALA A 88 11.45 -4.87 -5.43
C ALA A 88 10.05 -4.77 -6.07
N PRO A 89 9.48 -3.56 -6.21
CA PRO A 89 8.19 -3.36 -6.90
C PRO A 89 8.28 -3.48 -8.44
N GLN A 90 9.48 -3.63 -9.00
CA GLN A 90 9.75 -3.59 -10.45
C GLN A 90 9.80 -4.97 -11.14
N GLN A 91 9.64 -6.07 -10.39
CA GLN A 91 10.02 -7.43 -10.80
C GLN A 91 9.39 -7.92 -12.11
#